data_AF-U6K6X3-F1
#
_entry.id   AF-U6K6X3-F1
#
_cell.length_a   1.000
_cell.length_b   1.000
_cell.length_c   1.000
_cell.angle_alpha   90.00
_cell.angle_beta   90.00
_cell.angle_gamma   90.00
#
_symmetry.space_group_name_H-M   'P 1'
#
loop_
_entity.id
_entity.type
_entity.pdbx_description
1 polymer ?
#
loop_
_entity_poly.entity_id
_entity_poly.type
_entity_poly.pdbx_seq_one_letter_code
_entity_poly.pdbx_strand_id
1 'polypeptide(L)'
;MATMPTLRLFAVVSASLLLLAKADGSGAEEPQAPSTTKTTTYAVKLGDDGTCLSEINNARKKAGFNDFVIPQQGTDKRLPEEGEPGSSGYAAWVWKPVCDALIKEEAGEGKSDTVSKTFGSGTYAYHVVDDASAPNCAAVVDQWKKAYSNFSAMPPSRKDDDTVYSNQDNVSLVAMYNPSDDATADCRIVTCTKTTKTSTTAQEKQGGQEVETETKEGSALICMTTPDVLPEKSESSPFTEEQWGRIVNAIENSAPALLPGFLGLAAVAIGFVATM
;
A
#
# COMPACT_ATOMS: atom_id res chain seq x y z
N MET A 1 4.15 46.14 -37.08
CA MET A 1 5.49 45.77 -37.59
C MET A 1 6.08 44.73 -36.66
N ALA A 2 6.15 43.47 -37.12
CA ALA A 2 7.18 42.50 -36.75
C ALA A 2 6.86 41.22 -37.55
N THR A 3 7.78 40.93 -38.46
CA THR A 3 7.82 39.82 -39.41
C THR A 3 8.14 38.50 -38.71
N MET A 4 7.39 37.44 -39.01
CA MET A 4 7.78 36.05 -38.71
C MET A 4 8.77 35.54 -39.77
N PRO A 5 9.82 34.78 -39.40
CA PRO A 5 10.70 34.16 -40.36
C PRO A 5 10.15 32.79 -40.82
N THR A 6 10.18 32.64 -42.14
CA THR A 6 9.96 31.45 -42.94
C THR A 6 11.02 30.38 -42.66
N LEU A 7 10.64 29.09 -42.56
CA LEU A 7 11.57 28.00 -42.90
C LEU A 7 10.87 26.82 -43.59
N ARG A 8 10.91 26.92 -44.93
CA ARG A 8 11.09 25.91 -45.98
C ARG A 8 10.56 24.48 -45.77
N LEU A 9 9.47 24.20 -46.51
CA LEU A 9 9.13 22.88 -47.03
C LEU A 9 10.25 22.35 -47.95
N PHE A 10 10.66 21.11 -47.75
CA PHE A 10 11.16 20.25 -48.82
C PHE A 10 10.09 19.19 -49.15
N ALA A 11 9.65 19.20 -50.40
CA ALA A 11 8.84 18.17 -51.01
C ALA A 11 9.73 17.00 -51.49
N VAL A 12 9.13 15.82 -51.67
CA VAL A 12 9.01 15.10 -52.96
C VAL A 12 8.90 13.57 -52.77
N VAL A 13 7.68 13.07 -53.08
CA VAL A 13 7.32 11.92 -53.94
C VAL A 13 7.86 10.51 -53.63
N SER A 14 6.93 9.58 -53.38
CA SER A 14 6.66 8.46 -54.31
C SER A 14 5.52 7.57 -53.81
N ALA A 15 4.43 7.57 -54.57
CA ALA A 15 3.41 6.54 -54.51
C ALA A 15 3.94 5.28 -55.19
N SER A 16 3.76 4.12 -54.55
CA SER A 16 3.87 2.82 -55.20
C SER A 16 2.80 1.91 -54.62
N LEU A 17 1.63 1.90 -55.27
CA LEU A 17 0.66 0.82 -55.14
C LEU A 17 1.21 -0.38 -55.91
N LEU A 18 1.74 -1.38 -55.20
CA LEU A 18 1.98 -2.70 -55.75
C LEU A 18 0.72 -3.54 -55.57
N LEU A 19 -0.09 -3.61 -56.63
CA LEU A 19 -1.08 -4.66 -56.85
C LEU A 19 -0.33 -5.93 -57.25
N LEU A 20 -0.22 -6.90 -56.33
CA LEU A 20 0.24 -8.25 -56.65
C LEU A 20 -0.97 -9.14 -56.91
N ALA A 21 -1.09 -9.54 -58.17
CA ALA A 21 -2.06 -10.48 -58.69
C ALA A 21 -1.83 -11.88 -58.10
N LYS A 22 -2.93 -12.59 -57.82
CA LYS A 22 -2.92 -14.00 -57.44
C LYS A 22 -2.37 -14.87 -58.58
N ALA A 23 -1.42 -15.74 -58.25
CA ALA A 23 -1.06 -16.90 -59.04
C ALA A 23 -1.29 -18.14 -58.17
N ASP A 24 -2.19 -19.02 -58.61
CA ASP A 24 -2.40 -20.35 -58.05
C ASP A 24 -1.19 -21.25 -58.38
N GLY A 25 -0.56 -21.82 -57.35
CA GLY A 25 0.45 -22.88 -57.55
C GLY A 25 1.42 -23.07 -56.38
N SER A 26 1.26 -24.19 -55.68
CA SER A 26 2.30 -24.90 -54.90
C SER A 26 2.86 -24.24 -53.63
N GLY A 27 2.16 -24.47 -52.51
CA GLY A 27 2.71 -24.73 -51.17
C GLY A 27 4.02 -24.04 -50.78
N ALA A 28 3.93 -22.76 -50.41
CA ALA A 28 4.89 -22.12 -49.51
C ALA A 28 4.12 -21.75 -48.24
N GLU A 29 4.45 -22.38 -47.11
CA GLU A 29 3.96 -21.94 -45.80
C GLU A 29 4.40 -20.47 -45.60
N GLU A 30 3.44 -19.58 -45.34
CA GLU A 30 3.74 -18.23 -44.85
C GLU A 30 4.62 -18.35 -43.59
N PRO A 31 5.66 -17.51 -43.43
CA PRO A 31 6.39 -17.43 -42.17
C PRO A 31 5.39 -17.05 -41.07
N GLN A 32 5.03 -18.00 -40.22
CA GLN A 32 4.16 -17.75 -39.09
C GLN A 32 4.87 -16.76 -38.15
N ALA A 33 4.19 -15.63 -37.87
CA ALA A 33 4.70 -14.64 -36.93
C ALA A 33 4.98 -15.32 -35.57
N PRO A 34 6.05 -14.93 -34.86
CA PRO A 34 6.36 -15.50 -33.55
C PRO A 34 5.14 -15.38 -32.61
N SER A 35 4.78 -16.50 -31.99
CA SER A 35 3.68 -16.54 -31.03
C SER A 35 4.20 -16.11 -29.65
N THR A 36 3.68 -15.00 -29.14
CA THR A 36 3.94 -14.51 -27.79
C THR A 36 2.72 -14.79 -26.91
N THR A 37 2.91 -15.57 -25.85
CA THR A 37 1.89 -15.79 -24.82
C THR A 37 2.28 -15.07 -23.55
N LYS A 38 1.37 -14.27 -22.98
CA LYS A 38 1.55 -13.59 -21.69
C LYS A 38 0.59 -14.16 -20.64
N THR A 39 1.12 -14.53 -19.48
CA THR A 39 0.33 -14.98 -18.33
C THR A 39 0.66 -14.10 -17.13
N THR A 40 -0.38 -13.63 -16.44
CA THR A 40 -0.25 -12.82 -15.22
C THR A 40 -0.88 -13.55 -14.06
N THR A 41 -0.15 -13.67 -12.95
CA THR A 41 -0.67 -14.15 -11.66
C THR A 41 -0.49 -13.08 -10.61
N TYR A 42 -1.42 -13.07 -9.65
CA TYR A 42 -1.38 -12.20 -8.48
C TYR A 42 -1.37 -13.07 -7.24
N ALA A 43 -0.65 -12.66 -6.20
CA ALA A 43 -0.60 -13.37 -4.92
C ALA A 43 -0.63 -12.38 -3.76
N VAL A 44 -1.20 -12.83 -2.65
CA VAL A 44 -1.09 -12.20 -1.33
C VAL A 44 -0.46 -13.23 -0.41
N LYS A 45 0.48 -12.77 0.40
CA LYS A 45 1.00 -13.52 1.54
C LYS A 45 0.77 -12.73 2.82
N LEU A 46 0.43 -13.43 3.88
CA LEU A 46 0.29 -12.86 5.22
C LEU A 46 1.49 -13.23 6.08
N GLY A 47 2.05 -12.22 6.77
CA GLY A 47 3.05 -12.41 7.81
C GLY A 47 2.44 -12.90 9.13
N ASP A 48 3.26 -12.87 10.17
CA ASP A 48 2.89 -13.38 11.50
C ASP A 48 1.76 -12.57 12.16
N ASP A 49 0.92 -13.28 12.90
CA ASP A 49 -0.13 -12.70 13.75
C ASP A 49 0.45 -11.72 14.77
N GLY A 50 -0.17 -10.54 14.88
CA GLY A 50 0.17 -9.55 15.90
C GLY A 50 1.44 -8.76 15.60
N THR A 51 1.84 -8.67 14.33
CA THR A 51 2.95 -7.79 13.91
C THR A 51 2.73 -6.36 14.42
N CYS A 52 3.74 -5.74 15.03
CA CYS A 52 3.69 -4.39 15.63
C CYS A 52 2.70 -4.19 16.78
N LEU A 53 2.04 -5.25 17.26
CA LEU A 53 1.01 -5.14 18.29
C LEU A 53 1.59 -4.70 19.64
N SER A 54 2.85 -5.01 19.93
CA SER A 54 3.56 -4.56 21.12
C SER A 54 3.65 -3.03 21.20
N GLU A 55 4.13 -2.38 20.14
CA GLU A 55 4.27 -0.93 20.04
C GLU A 55 2.91 -0.23 20.06
N ILE A 56 1.93 -0.81 19.35
CA ILE A 56 0.54 -0.34 19.33
C ILE A 56 -0.05 -0.39 20.76
N ASN A 57 0.07 -1.51 21.45
CA ASN A 57 -0.46 -1.69 22.81
C ASN A 57 0.25 -0.79 23.82
N ASN A 58 1.55 -0.55 23.66
CA ASN A 58 2.28 0.43 24.47
C ASN A 58 1.74 1.86 24.26
N ALA A 59 1.35 2.24 23.05
CA ALA A 59 0.70 3.53 22.79
C ALA A 59 -0.70 3.59 23.41
N ARG A 60 -1.49 2.52 23.31
CA ARG A 60 -2.84 2.40 23.89
C ARG A 60 -2.85 2.54 25.41
N LYS A 61 -1.96 1.82 26.10
CA LYS A 61 -1.84 1.87 27.57
C LYS A 61 -1.53 3.27 28.08
N LYS A 62 -0.70 4.04 27.36
CA LYS A 62 -0.40 5.44 27.73
C LYS A 62 -1.65 6.34 27.69
N ALA A 63 -2.62 6.02 26.84
CA ALA A 63 -3.92 6.70 26.79
C ALA A 63 -4.98 6.06 27.73
N GLY A 64 -4.60 5.02 28.49
CA GLY A 64 -5.48 4.34 29.44
C GLY A 64 -6.45 3.35 28.81
N PHE A 65 -6.15 2.82 27.63
CA PHE A 65 -6.90 1.71 27.02
C PHE A 65 -6.26 0.36 27.32
N ASN A 66 -7.07 -0.70 27.24
CA ASN A 66 -6.60 -2.08 27.32
C ASN A 66 -5.76 -2.45 26.09
N ASP A 67 -4.85 -3.40 26.28
CA ASP A 67 -4.11 -4.04 25.20
C ASP A 67 -5.10 -4.70 24.23
N PHE A 68 -4.89 -4.54 22.93
CA PHE A 68 -5.56 -5.36 21.94
C PHE A 68 -5.18 -6.83 22.14
N VAL A 69 -6.18 -7.69 22.01
CA VAL A 69 -5.99 -9.14 21.97
C VAL A 69 -5.99 -9.61 20.53
N ILE A 70 -5.10 -10.54 20.20
CA ILE A 70 -5.14 -11.22 18.89
C ILE A 70 -6.43 -12.06 18.86
N PRO A 71 -7.33 -11.86 17.89
CA PRO A 71 -8.58 -12.60 17.83
C PRO A 71 -8.33 -14.11 17.81
N GLN A 72 -9.15 -14.92 18.49
CA GLN A 72 -9.04 -16.38 18.36
C GLN A 72 -9.65 -16.84 17.02
N GLN A 73 -9.57 -18.14 16.68
CA GLN A 73 -10.03 -18.64 15.37
C GLN A 73 -11.49 -18.26 15.06
N GLY A 74 -11.73 -17.85 13.81
CA GLY A 74 -12.99 -17.33 13.28
C GLY A 74 -12.72 -16.29 12.19
N THR A 75 -13.62 -16.16 11.20
CA THR A 75 -13.39 -15.28 10.03
C THR A 75 -13.72 -13.82 10.27
N ASP A 76 -14.59 -13.52 11.25
CA ASP A 76 -15.26 -12.22 11.31
C ASP A 76 -14.42 -11.10 11.94
N LYS A 77 -13.33 -11.47 12.63
CA LYS A 77 -12.38 -10.56 13.28
C LYS A 77 -10.96 -10.70 12.73
N ARG A 78 -10.83 -11.34 11.57
CA ARG A 78 -9.56 -11.66 10.92
C ARG A 78 -9.49 -11.01 9.55
N LEU A 79 -8.28 -10.68 9.11
CA LEU A 79 -8.02 -10.32 7.74
C LEU A 79 -8.44 -11.47 6.81
N PRO A 80 -8.87 -11.19 5.57
CA PRO A 80 -9.20 -12.23 4.61
C PRO A 80 -8.03 -13.21 4.41
N GLU A 81 -8.34 -14.46 4.07
CA GLU A 81 -7.30 -15.46 3.81
C GLU A 81 -6.38 -15.02 2.64
N GLU A 82 -5.13 -15.45 2.70
CA GLU A 82 -4.18 -15.29 1.62
C GLU A 82 -4.58 -16.13 0.38
N GLY A 83 -3.95 -15.85 -0.76
CA GLY A 83 -4.28 -16.60 -1.97
C GLY A 83 -3.56 -16.11 -3.22
N GLU A 84 -3.68 -16.92 -4.28
CA GLU A 84 -3.08 -16.64 -5.59
C GLU A 84 -4.13 -16.79 -6.69
N PRO A 85 -4.99 -15.78 -6.91
CA PRO A 85 -5.95 -15.86 -8.01
C PRO A 85 -5.23 -15.82 -9.36
N GLY A 86 -5.73 -16.62 -10.30
CA GLY A 86 -5.42 -16.40 -11.71
C GLY A 86 -5.93 -15.04 -12.19
N SER A 87 -5.46 -14.59 -13.36
CA SER A 87 -5.82 -13.29 -13.95
C SER A 87 -7.34 -13.02 -14.02
N SER A 88 -8.14 -14.04 -14.34
CA SER A 88 -9.61 -13.92 -14.40
C SER A 88 -10.27 -13.79 -13.03
N GLY A 89 -9.61 -14.26 -11.96
CA GLY A 89 -10.10 -14.18 -10.58
C GLY A 89 -9.75 -12.89 -9.86
N TYR A 90 -8.75 -12.15 -10.33
CA TYR A 90 -8.25 -10.94 -9.67
C TYR A 90 -9.31 -9.84 -9.57
N ALA A 91 -10.14 -9.67 -10.60
CA ALA A 91 -11.14 -8.60 -10.66
C ALA A 91 -12.20 -8.68 -9.53
N ALA A 92 -12.53 -9.89 -9.07
CA ALA A 92 -13.51 -10.13 -8.01
C ALA A 92 -12.86 -10.45 -6.65
N TRP A 93 -11.53 -10.33 -6.55
CA TRP A 93 -10.80 -10.72 -5.35
C TRP A 93 -10.80 -9.60 -4.30
N VAL A 94 -11.02 -9.98 -3.05
CA VAL A 94 -11.11 -9.04 -1.91
C VAL A 94 -9.85 -8.18 -1.75
N TRP A 95 -8.68 -8.75 -2.05
CA TRP A 95 -7.39 -8.08 -1.91
C TRP A 95 -7.07 -7.10 -3.06
N LYS A 96 -7.87 -7.05 -4.13
CA LYS A 96 -7.59 -6.22 -5.31
C LYS A 96 -7.30 -4.75 -4.95
N PRO A 97 -8.12 -4.03 -4.16
CA PRO A 97 -7.86 -2.62 -3.88
C PRO A 97 -6.53 -2.40 -3.14
N VAL A 98 -6.16 -3.32 -2.25
CA VAL A 98 -4.90 -3.29 -1.50
C VAL A 98 -3.73 -3.55 -2.45
N CYS A 99 -3.81 -4.58 -3.28
CA CYS A 99 -2.72 -4.94 -4.17
C CYS A 99 -2.49 -3.94 -5.30
N ASP A 100 -3.53 -3.34 -5.87
CA ASP A 100 -3.38 -2.25 -6.85
C ASP A 100 -2.58 -1.08 -6.26
N ALA A 101 -2.92 -0.69 -5.03
CA ALA A 101 -2.24 0.40 -4.31
C ALA A 101 -0.77 0.05 -3.99
N LEU A 102 -0.50 -1.17 -3.53
CA LEU A 102 0.85 -1.61 -3.15
C LEU A 102 1.78 -1.81 -4.34
N ILE A 103 1.28 -2.36 -5.45
CA ILE A 103 2.07 -2.67 -6.64
C ILE A 103 2.19 -1.43 -7.56
N LYS A 104 1.54 -0.31 -7.20
CA LYS A 104 1.49 0.94 -7.99
C LYS A 104 1.01 0.67 -9.42
N GLU A 105 0.00 -0.18 -9.58
CA GLU A 105 -0.76 -0.17 -10.83
C GLU A 105 -1.51 1.17 -10.87
N GLU A 106 -1.51 1.86 -12.01
CA GLU A 106 -2.30 3.09 -12.13
C GLU A 106 -3.73 2.73 -11.72
N ALA A 107 -4.18 3.29 -10.59
CA ALA A 107 -5.50 3.08 -10.06
C ALA A 107 -6.47 3.64 -11.10
N GLY A 108 -6.95 2.79 -12.01
CA GLY A 108 -8.12 3.11 -12.80
C GLY A 108 -9.21 3.50 -11.80
N GLU A 109 -9.82 4.67 -11.99
CA GLU A 109 -10.91 5.20 -11.18
C GLU A 109 -12.03 4.16 -11.07
N GLY A 110 -11.92 3.30 -10.06
CA GLY A 110 -12.82 2.21 -9.80
C GLY A 110 -13.58 2.56 -8.54
N LYS A 111 -14.69 3.30 -8.69
CA LYS A 111 -15.76 3.20 -7.71
C LYS A 111 -16.19 1.75 -7.67
N SER A 112 -15.89 1.05 -6.58
CA SER A 112 -16.29 -0.34 -6.40
C SER A 112 -17.77 -0.39 -6.00
N ASP A 113 -18.66 -0.34 -7.00
CA ASP A 113 -20.11 -0.46 -6.81
C ASP A 113 -20.62 -1.91 -6.85
N THR A 114 -19.75 -2.92 -6.67
CA THR A 114 -20.20 -4.33 -6.63
C THR A 114 -19.49 -5.15 -5.57
N VAL A 115 -20.21 -5.36 -4.47
CA VAL A 115 -19.89 -6.21 -3.32
C VAL A 115 -19.41 -7.60 -3.78
N SER A 116 -18.09 -7.83 -3.73
CA SER A 116 -17.48 -9.15 -3.75
C SER A 116 -16.80 -9.35 -2.39
N LYS A 117 -17.21 -10.39 -1.64
CA LYS A 117 -16.71 -10.83 -0.31
C LYS A 117 -15.83 -9.78 0.39
N THR A 118 -16.49 -8.82 1.03
CA THR A 118 -15.83 -7.65 1.63
C THR A 118 -14.93 -8.07 2.79
N PHE A 119 -13.88 -7.27 3.01
CA PHE A 119 -13.20 -7.20 4.30
C PHE A 119 -14.23 -7.22 5.45
N GLY A 120 -13.88 -7.87 6.56
CA GLY A 120 -14.75 -7.95 7.73
C GLY A 120 -15.08 -6.57 8.31
N SER A 121 -16.15 -6.48 9.10
CA SER A 121 -16.49 -5.22 9.78
C SER A 121 -15.44 -4.91 10.85
N GLY A 122 -14.73 -3.81 10.65
CA GLY A 122 -13.65 -3.35 11.51
C GLY A 122 -13.08 -2.04 10.98
N THR A 123 -12.28 -1.36 11.80
CA THR A 123 -11.54 -0.18 11.37
C THR A 123 -10.11 -0.58 11.04
N TYR A 124 -9.63 -0.20 9.85
CA TYR A 124 -8.37 -0.69 9.31
C TYR A 124 -7.26 0.35 9.41
N ALA A 125 -6.24 0.07 10.21
CA ALA A 125 -4.98 0.81 10.14
C ALA A 125 -4.10 0.25 9.01
N TYR A 126 -3.39 1.13 8.31
CA TYR A 126 -2.59 0.78 7.14
C TYR A 126 -1.33 1.61 7.10
N HIS A 127 -0.21 0.99 6.75
CA HIS A 127 1.04 1.68 6.50
C HIS A 127 1.90 0.87 5.51
N VAL A 128 2.32 1.49 4.41
CA VAL A 128 3.27 0.86 3.47
C VAL A 128 4.61 0.65 4.17
N VAL A 129 5.21 -0.53 3.99
CA VAL A 129 6.51 -0.86 4.59
C VAL A 129 7.54 -1.16 3.50
N ASP A 130 8.76 -0.67 3.70
CA ASP A 130 9.87 -0.93 2.78
C ASP A 130 10.54 -2.30 3.05
N ASP A 131 10.55 -2.75 4.30
CA ASP A 131 11.06 -4.06 4.72
C ASP A 131 9.93 -4.88 5.35
N ALA A 132 9.41 -5.85 4.60
CA ALA A 132 8.36 -6.76 5.03
C ALA A 132 8.82 -7.75 6.13
N SER A 133 10.13 -8.02 6.22
CA SER A 133 10.71 -8.99 7.16
C SER A 133 11.01 -8.38 8.53
N ALA A 134 11.26 -7.08 8.58
CA ALA A 134 11.57 -6.34 9.80
C ALA A 134 10.94 -4.94 9.78
N PRO A 135 9.59 -4.84 9.85
CA PRO A 135 8.90 -3.57 9.82
C PRO A 135 9.31 -2.71 11.03
N ASN A 136 9.57 -1.41 10.81
CA ASN A 136 9.84 -0.47 11.89
C ASN A 136 8.54 -0.06 12.59
N CYS A 137 8.06 -0.91 13.51
CA CYS A 137 6.80 -0.74 14.22
C CYS A 137 6.72 0.58 15.01
N ALA A 138 7.83 1.03 15.58
CA ALA A 138 7.88 2.31 16.28
C ALA A 138 7.63 3.49 15.32
N ALA A 139 8.28 3.47 14.15
CA ALA A 139 8.08 4.51 13.14
C ALA A 139 6.64 4.51 12.58
N VAL A 140 6.04 3.33 12.39
CA VAL A 140 4.64 3.21 11.95
C VAL A 140 3.69 3.82 12.99
N VAL A 141 3.83 3.43 14.26
CA VAL A 141 3.02 3.98 15.36
C VAL A 141 3.21 5.49 15.50
N ASP A 142 4.44 5.99 15.37
CA ASP A 142 4.70 7.42 15.44
C ASP A 142 4.13 8.18 14.23
N GLN A 143 4.12 7.58 13.04
CA GLN A 143 3.45 8.14 11.87
C GLN A 143 1.94 8.26 12.10
N TRP A 144 1.28 7.18 12.56
CA TRP A 144 -0.15 7.23 12.85
C TRP A 144 -0.46 8.24 13.95
N LYS A 145 0.37 8.35 15.00
CA LYS A 145 0.19 9.38 16.03
C LYS A 145 0.20 10.80 15.47
N LYS A 146 1.09 11.14 14.52
CA LYS A 146 1.17 12.49 13.93
C LYS A 146 -0.15 12.95 13.31
N ALA A 147 -0.99 12.02 12.86
CA ALA A 147 -2.32 12.31 12.31
C ALA A 147 -3.24 13.03 13.31
N TYR A 148 -2.96 13.01 14.61
CA TYR A 148 -3.75 13.77 15.60
C TYR A 148 -3.83 15.26 15.26
N SER A 149 -2.78 15.80 14.65
CA SER A 149 -2.71 17.22 14.24
C SER A 149 -3.64 17.57 13.07
N ASN A 150 -4.19 16.58 12.38
CA ASN A 150 -5.22 16.78 11.36
C ASN A 150 -6.61 17.03 11.98
N PHE A 151 -6.78 16.82 13.28
CA PHE A 151 -8.02 17.05 14.00
C PHE A 151 -7.89 18.29 14.90
N SER A 152 -8.73 19.30 14.69
CA SER A 152 -8.79 20.50 15.54
C SER A 152 -9.54 20.27 16.86
N ALA A 153 -10.32 19.20 16.93
CA ALA A 153 -11.11 18.77 18.07
C ALA A 153 -11.15 17.23 18.08
N MET A 154 -12.05 16.65 18.88
CA MET A 154 -12.32 15.22 18.83
C MET A 154 -12.70 14.78 17.40
N PRO A 155 -12.17 13.66 16.90
CA PRO A 155 -12.52 13.15 15.58
C PRO A 155 -14.04 13.03 15.39
N PRO A 156 -14.59 13.53 14.26
CA PRO A 156 -16.02 13.48 13.99
C PRO A 156 -16.49 12.05 13.70
N SER A 157 -17.80 11.81 13.67
CA SER A 157 -18.30 10.56 13.08
C SER A 157 -17.98 10.52 11.58
N ARG A 158 -17.91 9.31 10.98
CA ARG A 158 -17.65 9.19 9.54
C ARG A 158 -18.74 9.82 8.68
N LYS A 159 -19.98 9.82 9.18
CA LYS A 159 -21.12 10.44 8.50
C LYS A 159 -21.02 11.98 8.50
N ASP A 160 -20.51 12.57 9.57
CA ASP A 160 -20.42 14.03 9.70
C ASP A 160 -19.29 14.63 8.87
N ASP A 161 -18.18 13.91 8.70
CA ASP A 161 -17.07 14.32 7.85
C ASP A 161 -16.32 13.11 7.29
N ASP A 162 -16.66 12.68 6.08
CA ASP A 162 -15.93 11.61 5.37
C ASP A 162 -14.63 12.11 4.72
N THR A 163 -14.47 13.43 4.56
CA THR A 163 -13.29 14.01 3.88
C THR A 163 -12.05 13.88 4.77
N VAL A 164 -12.18 14.12 6.08
CA VAL A 164 -11.06 13.93 7.02
C VAL A 164 -10.57 12.47 7.03
N TYR A 165 -11.44 11.50 6.76
CA TYR A 165 -11.11 10.08 6.73
C TYR A 165 -10.65 9.55 5.36
N SER A 166 -10.62 10.41 4.33
CA SER A 166 -9.91 10.10 3.08
C SER A 166 -8.39 10.03 3.28
N ASN A 167 -7.87 10.56 4.40
CA ASN A 167 -6.49 10.36 4.82
C ASN A 167 -6.37 9.07 5.64
N GLN A 168 -5.63 8.09 5.11
CA GLN A 168 -5.44 6.80 5.74
C GLN A 168 -4.72 6.87 7.10
N ASP A 169 -3.86 7.87 7.33
CA ASP A 169 -3.22 8.06 8.65
C ASP A 169 -4.26 8.47 9.72
N ASN A 170 -5.30 9.22 9.33
CA ASN A 170 -6.40 9.58 10.23
C ASN A 170 -7.23 8.36 10.63
N VAL A 171 -7.55 7.49 9.66
CA VAL A 171 -8.24 6.21 9.93
C VAL A 171 -7.37 5.31 10.81
N SER A 172 -6.05 5.28 10.56
CA SER A 172 -5.11 4.46 11.31
C SER A 172 -4.94 4.91 12.76
N LEU A 173 -4.93 6.23 13.02
CA LEU A 173 -4.97 6.78 14.39
C LEU A 173 -6.23 6.32 15.13
N VAL A 174 -7.40 6.45 14.49
CA VAL A 174 -8.68 6.05 15.07
C VAL A 174 -8.71 4.55 15.36
N ALA A 175 -8.28 3.72 14.41
CA ALA A 175 -8.20 2.28 14.55
C ALA A 175 -7.27 1.88 15.71
N MET A 176 -6.07 2.47 15.79
CA MET A 176 -5.06 2.18 16.82
C MET A 176 -5.60 2.41 18.24
N TYR A 177 -6.41 3.46 18.43
CA TYR A 177 -6.97 3.85 19.73
C TYR A 177 -8.40 3.36 19.99
N ASN A 178 -8.90 2.37 19.22
CA ASN A 178 -10.22 1.76 19.43
C ASN A 178 -10.57 1.59 20.92
N PRO A 179 -11.63 2.25 21.43
CA PRO A 179 -11.84 2.42 22.86
C PRO A 179 -12.59 1.25 23.52
N SER A 180 -12.96 0.20 22.78
CA SER A 180 -13.65 -0.96 23.38
C SER A 180 -12.75 -1.65 24.40
N ASP A 181 -13.31 -2.02 25.56
CA ASP A 181 -12.56 -2.68 26.62
C ASP A 181 -12.04 -4.08 26.21
N ASP A 182 -12.74 -4.73 25.28
CA ASP A 182 -12.46 -6.06 24.73
C ASP A 182 -11.95 -6.02 23.29
N ALA A 183 -11.39 -4.88 22.86
CA ALA A 183 -11.00 -4.69 21.48
C ALA A 183 -9.95 -5.73 21.03
N THR A 184 -10.09 -6.21 19.79
CA THR A 184 -9.13 -7.12 19.15
C THR A 184 -8.43 -6.46 17.98
N ALA A 185 -7.24 -6.93 17.63
CA ALA A 185 -6.55 -6.52 16.42
C ALA A 185 -5.88 -7.71 15.70
N ASP A 186 -6.18 -7.87 14.41
CA ASP A 186 -5.43 -8.75 13.51
C ASP A 186 -4.46 -7.89 12.70
N CYS A 187 -3.22 -7.78 13.19
CA CYS A 187 -2.14 -7.03 12.58
C CYS A 187 -1.16 -7.95 11.87
N ARG A 188 -0.97 -7.77 10.57
CA ARG A 188 -0.05 -8.58 9.76
C ARG A 188 0.64 -7.73 8.71
N ILE A 189 1.84 -8.15 8.30
CA ILE A 189 2.40 -7.71 7.03
C ILE A 189 1.64 -8.41 5.92
N VAL A 190 1.14 -7.62 4.97
CA VAL A 190 0.46 -8.10 3.77
C VAL A 190 1.36 -7.77 2.59
N THR A 191 1.81 -8.80 1.89
CA THR A 191 2.66 -8.67 0.71
C THR A 191 1.86 -9.05 -0.52
N CYS A 192 1.70 -8.10 -1.44
CA CYS A 192 1.08 -8.31 -2.73
C CYS A 192 2.15 -8.49 -3.81
N THR A 193 2.06 -9.56 -4.58
CA THR A 193 2.98 -9.87 -5.68
C THR A 193 2.21 -9.98 -7.00
N LYS A 194 2.76 -9.40 -8.07
CA LYS A 194 2.32 -9.62 -9.45
C LYS A 194 3.46 -10.25 -10.23
N THR A 195 3.20 -11.38 -10.87
CA THR A 195 4.17 -12.05 -11.74
C THR A 195 3.64 -12.11 -13.16
N THR A 196 4.40 -11.57 -14.11
CA THR A 196 4.11 -11.64 -15.55
C THR A 196 5.12 -12.54 -16.22
N LYS A 197 4.64 -13.62 -16.85
CA LYS A 197 5.46 -14.53 -17.65
C LYS A 197 5.15 -14.31 -19.12
N THR A 198 6.17 -13.94 -19.89
CA THR A 198 6.10 -13.80 -21.36
C THR A 198 6.86 -14.94 -21.98
N SER A 199 6.17 -15.77 -22.76
CA SER A 199 6.78 -16.86 -23.52
C SER A 199 6.73 -16.54 -25.00
N THR A 200 7.88 -16.51 -25.65
CA THR A 200 7.99 -16.30 -27.11
C THR A 200 8.48 -17.58 -27.76
N THR A 201 7.74 -18.09 -28.74
CA THR A 201 8.15 -19.26 -29.52
C THR A 201 8.67 -18.80 -30.87
N ALA A 202 9.98 -18.91 -31.09
CA ALA A 202 10.60 -18.68 -32.39
C ALA A 202 10.59 -19.98 -33.21
N GLN A 203 10.05 -19.93 -34.42
CA GLN A 203 9.80 -21.12 -35.24
C GLN A 203 10.92 -21.35 -36.27
N GLU A 204 12.20 -21.39 -35.86
CA GLU A 204 13.27 -21.86 -36.74
C GLU A 204 14.31 -22.73 -36.01
N LYS A 205 14.24 -24.05 -36.32
CA LYS A 205 15.23 -25.16 -36.28
C LYS A 205 16.26 -25.34 -35.15
N GLN A 206 16.39 -24.47 -34.15
CA GLN A 206 17.13 -24.75 -32.91
C GLN A 206 16.36 -24.14 -31.74
N GLY A 207 15.52 -24.97 -31.12
CA GLY A 207 14.53 -24.57 -30.14
C GLY A 207 15.13 -24.06 -28.82
N GLY A 208 14.86 -22.79 -28.54
CA GLY A 208 14.82 -22.24 -27.19
C GLY A 208 13.49 -21.51 -27.02
N GLN A 209 12.67 -21.94 -26.06
CA GLN A 209 11.53 -21.15 -25.61
C GLN A 209 12.10 -20.07 -24.69
N GLU A 210 12.07 -18.82 -25.13
CA GLU A 210 12.48 -17.69 -24.28
C GLU A 210 11.32 -17.35 -23.35
N VAL A 211 11.56 -17.48 -22.04
CA VAL A 211 10.59 -17.14 -21.00
C VAL A 211 11.15 -16.00 -20.17
N GLU A 212 10.58 -14.82 -20.34
CA GLU A 212 10.85 -13.66 -19.51
C GLU A 212 9.86 -13.65 -18.32
N THR A 213 10.37 -13.43 -17.12
CA THR A 213 9.55 -13.29 -15.90
C THR A 213 9.81 -11.94 -15.26
N GLU A 214 8.78 -11.11 -15.16
CA GLU A 214 8.78 -9.84 -14.43
C GLU A 214 7.97 -10.01 -13.15
N THR A 215 8.53 -9.60 -12.00
CA THR A 215 7.84 -9.61 -10.72
C THR A 215 7.82 -8.21 -10.12
N LYS A 216 6.64 -7.77 -9.69
CA LYS A 216 6.45 -6.56 -8.89
C LYS A 216 5.88 -6.95 -7.53
N GLU A 217 6.33 -6.27 -6.49
CA GLU A 217 5.89 -6.53 -5.13
C GLU A 217 5.73 -5.21 -4.37
N GLY A 218 4.76 -5.19 -3.45
CA GLY A 218 4.60 -4.14 -2.46
C GLY A 218 4.05 -4.73 -1.18
N SER A 219 4.44 -4.17 -0.03
CA SER A 219 4.04 -4.65 1.28
C SER A 219 3.50 -3.52 2.17
N ALA A 220 2.55 -3.86 3.04
CA ALA A 220 2.06 -2.97 4.08
C ALA A 220 1.83 -3.70 5.40
N LEU A 221 1.96 -3.00 6.51
CA LEU A 221 1.32 -3.39 7.76
C LEU A 221 -0.18 -3.05 7.65
N ILE A 222 -1.03 -4.05 7.85
CA ILE A 222 -2.48 -3.87 7.94
C ILE A 222 -2.95 -4.41 9.27
N CYS A 223 -3.69 -3.59 10.02
CA CYS A 223 -4.34 -3.99 11.26
C CYS A 223 -5.84 -3.80 11.14
N MET A 224 -6.60 -4.89 11.19
CA MET A 224 -8.05 -4.83 11.40
C MET A 224 -8.33 -4.74 12.90
N THR A 225 -8.94 -3.65 13.37
CA THR A 225 -9.39 -3.55 14.77
C THR A 225 -10.90 -3.75 14.87
N THR A 226 -11.33 -4.43 15.94
CA THR A 226 -12.74 -4.77 16.18
C THR A 226 -13.11 -4.43 17.62
N PRO A 227 -14.30 -3.85 17.89
CA PRO A 227 -15.39 -3.53 16.95
C PRO A 227 -15.04 -2.41 15.97
N ASP A 228 -15.81 -2.27 14.88
CA ASP A 228 -15.67 -1.14 13.97
C ASP A 228 -16.07 0.16 14.70
N VAL A 229 -15.11 1.06 14.88
CA VAL A 229 -15.29 2.36 15.56
C VAL A 229 -15.52 3.49 14.59
N LEU A 230 -15.42 3.22 13.28
CA LEU A 230 -15.64 4.19 12.22
C LEU A 230 -16.56 3.66 11.09
N PRO A 231 -17.73 3.07 11.42
CA PRO A 231 -18.66 2.57 10.42
C PRO A 231 -19.28 3.73 9.61
N GLU A 232 -19.35 3.57 8.28
CA GLU A 232 -19.75 4.61 7.31
C GLU A 232 -21.08 5.32 7.59
N LYS A 233 -22.01 4.64 8.27
CA LYS A 233 -23.38 5.12 8.48
C LYS A 233 -23.67 5.58 9.90
N SER A 234 -22.68 5.57 10.79
CA SER A 234 -22.87 5.96 12.18
C SER A 234 -22.70 7.47 12.37
N GLU A 235 -23.55 8.03 13.23
CA GLU A 235 -23.42 9.40 13.77
C GLU A 235 -22.58 9.44 15.05
N SER A 236 -22.15 8.29 15.56
CA SER A 236 -21.31 8.23 16.75
C SER A 236 -19.87 8.55 16.39
N SER A 237 -19.30 9.55 17.06
CA SER A 237 -17.86 9.79 17.06
C SER A 237 -17.10 8.55 17.57
N PRO A 238 -15.88 8.30 17.07
CA PRO A 238 -15.09 7.14 17.50
C PRO A 238 -14.65 7.22 18.97
N PHE A 239 -14.68 8.40 19.58
CA PHE A 239 -14.24 8.66 20.95
C PHE A 239 -15.24 9.55 21.69
N THR A 240 -15.18 9.53 23.02
CA THR A 240 -15.69 10.60 23.88
C THR A 240 -14.65 11.70 24.08
N GLU A 241 -15.05 12.89 24.54
CA GLU A 241 -14.10 13.99 24.80
C GLU A 241 -13.03 13.60 25.83
N GLU A 242 -13.41 12.84 26.87
CA GLU A 242 -12.48 12.34 27.88
C GLU A 242 -11.48 11.32 27.29
N GLN A 243 -11.94 10.41 26.42
CA GLN A 243 -11.06 9.47 25.72
C GLN A 243 -10.10 10.22 24.80
N TRP A 244 -10.60 11.18 24.03
CA TRP A 244 -9.76 12.00 23.14
C TRP A 244 -8.73 12.82 23.92
N GLY A 245 -9.12 13.45 25.03
CA GLY A 245 -8.20 14.17 25.90
C GLY A 245 -7.06 13.28 26.42
N ARG A 246 -7.35 12.03 26.80
CA ARG A 246 -6.32 11.06 27.20
C ARG A 246 -5.40 10.67 26.04
N ILE A 247 -5.94 10.50 24.83
CA ILE A 247 -5.16 10.22 23.60
C ILE A 247 -4.19 11.36 23.31
N VAL A 248 -4.69 12.59 23.23
CA VAL A 248 -3.87 13.79 22.95
C VAL A 248 -2.78 13.94 24.01
N ASN A 249 -3.14 13.84 25.30
CA ASN A 249 -2.18 13.92 26.39
C ASN A 249 -1.12 12.82 26.32
N ALA A 250 -1.48 11.60 25.91
CA ALA A 250 -0.53 10.50 25.72
C ALA A 250 0.42 10.73 24.54
N ILE A 251 -0.05 11.35 23.46
CA ILE A 251 0.74 11.68 22.27
C ILE A 251 1.70 12.84 22.58
N GLU A 252 1.21 13.94 23.14
CA GLU A 252 2.01 15.15 23.40
C GLU A 252 3.05 14.94 24.51
N ASN A 253 2.73 14.15 25.54
CA ASN A 253 3.70 13.82 26.60
C ASN A 253 4.57 12.60 26.27
N SER A 254 4.42 11.99 25.10
CA SER A 254 5.37 10.99 24.62
C SER A 254 6.64 11.71 24.16
N ALA A 255 7.50 12.08 25.12
CA ALA A 255 8.83 12.57 24.79
C ALA A 255 9.55 11.53 23.90
N PRO A 256 10.18 11.93 22.79
CA PRO A 256 11.06 11.03 22.06
C PRO A 256 12.17 10.62 23.02
N ALA A 257 12.32 9.31 23.26
CA ALA A 257 13.48 8.80 23.96
C ALA A 257 14.69 9.18 23.10
N LEU A 258 15.42 10.24 23.49
CA LEU A 258 16.71 10.55 22.90
C LEU A 258 17.59 9.34 23.15
N LEU A 259 17.74 8.49 22.13
CA LEU A 259 18.79 7.49 22.10
C LEU A 259 20.10 8.25 22.35
N PRO A 260 20.90 7.92 23.36
CA PRO A 260 22.17 8.59 23.61
C PRO A 260 23.16 8.26 22.48
N GLY A 261 23.03 8.97 21.37
CA GLY A 261 23.91 8.89 20.20
C GLY A 261 24.99 9.97 20.30
N PHE A 262 26.15 9.57 20.82
CA PHE A 262 27.49 10.13 20.58
C PHE A 262 27.57 11.57 20.03
N LEU A 263 27.53 12.57 20.92
CA LEU A 263 28.19 13.84 20.65
C LEU A 263 29.69 13.68 20.93
N GLY A 264 30.46 13.34 19.89
CA GLY A 264 31.91 13.46 19.92
C GLY A 264 32.30 14.93 20.04
N LEU A 265 32.66 15.36 21.25
CA LEU A 265 33.28 16.67 21.49
C LEU A 265 34.68 16.68 20.88
N ALA A 266 34.82 17.30 19.70
CA ALA A 266 36.11 17.68 19.17
C ALA A 266 36.64 18.90 19.94
N ALA A 267 37.52 18.67 20.91
CA ALA A 267 38.26 19.73 21.59
C ALA A 267 39.37 20.26 20.67
N VAL A 268 39.20 21.47 20.14
CA VAL A 268 40.26 22.21 19.45
C VAL A 268 41.12 22.89 20.53
N ALA A 269 42.34 22.38 20.74
CA ALA A 269 43.34 23.04 21.57
C ALA A 269 43.98 24.20 20.78
N ILE A 270 43.64 25.44 21.13
CA ILE A 270 44.35 26.63 20.65
C ILE A 270 45.53 26.87 21.61
N GLY A 271 46.74 26.50 21.19
CA GLY A 271 47.98 26.85 21.88
C GLY A 271 48.37 28.29 21.58
N PHE A 272 48.35 29.16 22.60
CA PHE A 272 49.04 30.44 22.54
C PHE A 272 50.50 30.24 22.94
N VAL A 273 51.41 30.48 22.00
CA VAL A 273 52.83 30.70 22.26
C VAL A 273 53.00 32.19 22.52
N ALA A 274 53.38 32.56 23.75
CA ALA A 274 53.93 33.89 24.05
C ALA A 274 55.41 33.72 24.40
N THR A 275 56.27 34.16 23.48
CA THR A 275 57.71 34.34 23.70
C THR A 275 57.98 35.82 23.92
N MET A 276 58.63 36.11 25.07
CA MET A 276 59.46 37.26 25.46
C MET A 276 58.98 38.68 25.14
#